data_AF-A0A1F8SRN3-F1
#
_entry.id   AF-A0A1F8SRN3-F1
#
_cell.length_a   1.000
_cell.length_b   1.000
_cell.length_c   1.000
_cell.angle_alpha   90.00
_cell.angle_beta   90.00
_cell.angle_gamma   90.00
#
_symmetry.space_group_name_H-M   'P 1'
#
loop_
_entity.id
_entity.type
_entity.pdbx_description
1 polymer ?
#
loop_
_entity_poly.entity_id
_entity_poly.type
_entity_poly.pdbx_seq_one_letter_code
_entity_poly.pdbx_strand_id
1 'polypeptide(L)' 'MILYLDAGALVKRYIQEKASLDVNAWIKAAEMVVTGLITRVEVAAAIARAGRMKLITPDESLAALRQFRSE' A
#
# COMPACT_ATOMS: atom_id res chain seq x y z
N MET A 1 0.27 17.76 -9.91
CA MET A 1 -0.57 17.62 -8.68
C MET A 1 0.25 16.88 -7.62
N ILE A 2 0.32 17.44 -6.41
CA ILE A 2 0.92 16.76 -5.25
C ILE A 2 -0.16 15.87 -4.62
N LEU A 3 0.08 14.56 -4.57
CA LEU A 3 -0.85 13.58 -4.03
C LEU A 3 -0.36 13.12 -2.65
N TYR A 4 -1.14 13.41 -1.61
CA TYR A 4 -0.93 12.83 -0.29
C TYR A 4 -1.63 11.47 -0.19
N LEU A 5 -0.90 10.45 0.26
CA LEU A 5 -1.45 9.12 0.55
C LEU A 5 -1.41 8.85 2.05
N ASP A 6 -2.56 8.51 2.62
CA ASP A 6 -2.62 7.87 3.93
C ASP A 6 -2.26 6.38 3.81
N ALA A 7 -2.17 5.68 4.95
CA ALA A 7 -1.85 4.26 4.95
C ALA A 7 -2.86 3.40 4.17
N GLY A 8 -4.15 3.71 4.28
CA GLY A 8 -5.21 2.97 3.60
C GLY A 8 -5.15 3.10 2.07
N ALA A 9 -4.78 4.28 1.57
CA ALA A 9 -4.55 4.50 0.15
C ALA A 9 -3.23 3.84 -0.32
N LEU A 10 -2.15 3.96 0.46
CA LEU A 10 -0.86 3.38 0.07
C LEU A 10 -0.87 1.84 0.06
N VAL A 11 -1.65 1.17 0.93
CA VAL A 11 -1.83 -0.29 0.90
C VAL A 11 -2.36 -0.77 -0.46
N LYS A 12 -3.21 0.01 -1.13
CA LYS A 12 -3.83 -0.35 -2.42
C LYS A 12 -2.85 -0.46 -3.59
N ARG A 13 -1.64 0.08 -3.41
CA ARG A 13 -0.53 -0.10 -4.33
C ARG A 13 0.05 -1.52 -4.27
N TYR A 14 -0.06 -2.18 -3.13
CA TYR A 14 0.58 -3.47 -2.83
C TYR A 14 -0.41 -4.63 -2.68
N ILE A 15 -1.65 -4.35 -2.27
CA ILE A 15 -2.73 -5.32 -2.12
C ILE A 15 -3.92 -4.84 -2.93
N GLN A 16 -4.46 -5.71 -3.78
CA GLN A 16 -5.65 -5.40 -4.57
C GLN A 16 -6.89 -5.34 -3.69
N GLU A 17 -7.43 -4.15 -3.51
CA GLU A 17 -8.71 -3.85 -2.85
C GLU A 17 -9.64 -3.02 -3.76
N LYS A 18 -10.84 -2.72 -3.27
CA LYS A 18 -11.73 -1.75 -3.91
C LYS A 18 -11.00 -0.41 -4.11
N ALA A 19 -11.18 0.18 -5.30
CA ALA A 19 -10.55 1.43 -5.74
C ALA A 19 -9.02 1.39 -5.93
N SER A 20 -8.38 0.21 -5.93
CA SER A 20 -6.92 0.13 -6.16
C SER A 20 -6.52 0.59 -7.55
N LEU A 21 -7.35 0.33 -8.56
CA LEU A 21 -7.10 0.81 -9.92
C LEU A 21 -7.12 2.33 -9.98
N ASP A 22 -8.08 2.97 -9.30
CA ASP A 22 -8.20 4.43 -9.24
C ASP A 22 -7.01 5.05 -8.51
N VAL A 23 -6.64 4.51 -7.35
CA VAL A 23 -5.48 4.97 -6.57
C VAL A 23 -4.18 4.83 -7.37
N ASN A 24 -3.99 3.70 -8.07
CA ASN A 24 -2.83 3.51 -8.93
C ASN A 24 -2.81 4.48 -10.11
N ALA A 25 -3.97 4.82 -10.68
CA ALA A 25 -4.08 5.85 -11.70
C ALA A 25 -3.73 7.24 -11.17
N TRP A 26 -4.17 7.60 -9.96
CA TRP A 26 -3.80 8.86 -9.31
C TRP A 26 -2.31 8.95 -9.01
N ILE A 27 -1.70 7.87 -8.50
CA ILE A 27 -0.24 7.79 -8.28
C ILE A 27 0.50 8.03 -9.59
N LYS A 28 0.07 7.41 -10.70
CA LYS A 28 0.70 7.57 -12.01
C LYS A 28 0.57 8.99 -12.58
N ALA A 29 -0.52 9.69 -12.29
CA ALA A 29 -0.77 11.04 -12.75
C ALA A 29 -0.19 12.14 -11.83
N ALA A 30 0.26 11.76 -10.62
CA ALA A 30 0.82 12.70 -9.66
C ALA A 30 2.21 13.16 -10.10
N GLU A 31 2.49 14.43 -9.87
CA GLU A 31 3.83 15.02 -10.07
C GLU A 31 4.75 14.67 -8.90
N MET A 32 4.16 14.56 -7.71
CA MET A 32 4.82 14.16 -6.49
C MET A 32 3.84 13.39 -5.62
N VAL A 33 4.32 12.29 -5.03
CA VAL A 33 3.59 11.54 -4.02
C VAL A 33 4.24 11.78 -2.67
N VAL A 34 3.43 12.15 -1.69
CA VAL A 34 3.88 12.42 -0.32
C VAL A 34 3.07 11.58 0.68
N THR A 35 3.67 11.23 1.80
CA THR A 35 3.02 10.51 2.90
C THR A 35 3.69 10.85 4.22
N GLY A 36 3.07 10.47 5.34
CA GLY A 36 3.67 10.65 6.67
C GLY A 36 4.70 9.56 6.98
N LEU A 37 5.72 9.88 7.78
CA LEU A 37 6.71 8.89 8.22
C LEU A 37 6.06 7.70 8.97
N ILE A 38 5.00 7.97 9.74
CA ILE A 38 4.23 6.95 10.45
C ILE A 38 3.58 5.92 9.52
N THR A 39 3.24 6.33 8.29
CA THR A 39 2.63 5.46 7.29
C THR A 39 3.54 4.29 6.92
N ARG A 40 4.87 4.41 7.13
CA ARG A 40 5.81 3.31 6.94
C ARG A 40 5.46 2.10 7.81
N VAL A 41 5.15 2.32 9.08
CA VAL A 41 4.81 1.22 10.00
C VAL A 41 3.36 0.79 9.86
N GLU A 42 2.46 1.71 9.50
CA GLU A 42 1.03 1.41 9.30
C GLU A 42 0.79 0.48 8.11
N VAL A 43 1.44 0.74 6.96
CA VAL A 43 1.30 -0.11 5.75
C VAL A 43 1.89 -1.49 6.00
N ALA A 44 3.07 -1.57 6.64
CA ALA A 44 3.66 -2.86 7.01
C ALA A 44 2.74 -3.66 7.96
N ALA A 45 2.14 -2.99 8.96
CA ALA A 45 1.20 -3.60 9.88
C ALA A 45 -0.08 -4.06 9.17
N ALA A 46 -0.60 -3.28 8.22
CA ALA A 46 -1.77 -3.61 7.43
C ALA A 46 -1.55 -4.84 6.54
N ILE A 47 -0.43 -4.91 5.81
CA ILE A 47 -0.09 -6.08 4.97
C ILE A 47 0.08 -7.34 5.85
N ALA A 48 0.79 -7.23 6.98
CA ALA A 48 0.96 -8.34 7.91
C ALA A 48 -0.38 -8.78 8.52
N ARG A 49 -1.27 -7.83 8.85
CA ARG A 49 -2.62 -8.11 9.34
C ARG A 49 -3.46 -8.84 8.28
N ALA A 50 -3.42 -8.41 7.02
CA ALA A 50 -4.16 -9.06 5.94
C ALA A 50 -3.76 -10.54 5.79
N GLY A 51 -2.46 -10.85 5.86
CA GLY A 51 -1.96 -12.22 5.87
C GLY A 51 -2.43 -13.02 7.10
N ARG A 52 -2.33 -12.45 8.31
CA ARG A 52 -2.82 -13.11 9.55
C ARG A 52 -4.32 -13.40 9.51
N MET A 53 -5.10 -12.49 8.92
CA MET A 53 -6.55 -12.62 8.76
C MET A 53 -6.95 -13.51 7.57
N LYS A 54 -5.97 -14.07 6.84
CA LYS A 54 -6.20 -14.91 5.64
C LYS A 54 -7.01 -14.19 4.55
N LEU A 55 -6.92 -12.86 4.49
CA LEU A 55 -7.51 -12.07 3.40
C LEU A 55 -6.69 -12.18 2.12
N ILE A 56 -5.40 -12.46 2.28
CA ILE A 56 -4.44 -12.80 1.23
C ILE A 56 -3.63 -14.01 1.70
N THR A 57 -2.97 -14.69 0.77
CA THR A 57 -2.08 -15.81 1.09
C THR A 57 -0.83 -15.35 1.83
N PRO A 58 -0.16 -16.24 2.59
CA PRO A 58 1.12 -15.93 3.23
C PRO A 58 2.19 -15.45 2.24
N ASP A 59 2.25 -16.05 1.05
CA ASP A 59 3.21 -15.68 0.00
C ASP A 59 2.92 -14.30 -0.58
N GLU A 60 1.65 -13.95 -0.81
CA GLU A 60 1.24 -12.60 -1.22
C GLU A 60 1.59 -11.56 -0.14
N SER A 61 1.36 -11.88 1.14
CA SER A 61 1.71 -10.98 2.25
C SER A 61 3.22 -10.73 2.32
N LEU A 62 4.02 -11.79 2.14
CA LEU A 62 5.47 -11.71 2.10
C LEU A 62 5.98 -10.92 0.89
N ALA A 63 5.40 -11.16 -0.30
CA ALA A 63 5.74 -10.46 -1.52
C ALA A 63 5.43 -8.96 -1.43
N ALA A 64 4.23 -8.61 -0.96
CA ALA A 64 3.81 -7.23 -0.73
C ALA A 64 4.72 -6.50 0.28
N LEU A 65 5.08 -7.16 1.39
CA LEU A 65 6.02 -6.59 2.37
C LEU A 65 7.42 -6.35 1.79
N ARG A 66 7.92 -7.27 0.95
CA ARG A 66 9.23 -7.10 0.30
C ARG A 66 9.20 -5.94 -0.68
N GLN A 67 8.17 -5.86 -1.52
CA GLN A 67 8.01 -4.78 -2.47
C GLN A 67 7.92 -3.42 -1.76
N PHE A 68 7.07 -3.31 -0.73
CA PHE A 68 6.91 -2.09 0.05
C PHE A 68 8.21 -1.62 0.73
N ARG A 69 9.05 -2.55 1.19
CA ARG A 69 10.32 -2.22 1.87
C ARG A 69 11.45 -1.87 0.91
N SER A 70 11.31 -2.20 -0.37
CA SER A 70 12.30 -1.88 -1.41
C SER A 70 12.13 -0.49 -2.01
N GLU A 71 11.00 0.17 -1.74
CA GLU A 71 10.79 1.61 -2.01
C GLU A 71 11.39 2.47 -0.87
#